data_AF-A0A7S3IF01-F1
#
_entry.id   AF-A0A7S3IF01-F1
#
_cell.length_a   1.000
_cell.length_b   1.000
_cell.length_c   1.000
_cell.angle_alpha   90.00
_cell.angle_beta   90.00
_cell.angle_gamma   90.00
#
_symmetry.space_group_name_H-M   'P 1'
#
loop_
_entity.id
_entity.type
_entity.pdbx_description
1 polymer ?
#
loop_
_entity_poly.entity_id
_entity_poly.type
_entity_poly.pdbx_seq_one_letter_code
_entity_poly.pdbx_strand_id
1 'polypeptide(L)'
;MVAKMNNKLYSIYDAETAYAIGEIKYQKALPEKKGGYFVYKNPKEALFASIVDHVGGNFTAPRTVLKCICWGTPLEYGRKLCFSFILPVNDLGLPMGYRSNPRECIQEIREAKRKRQDKKMEDKYDLNLLRMNNQ
;
A
#
# COMPACT_ATOMS: atom_id res chain seq x y z
N MET A 1 4.32 5.51 -5.00
CA MET A 1 4.15 6.35 -3.79
C MET A 1 4.79 5.62 -2.64
N VAL A 2 5.50 6.34 -1.77
CA VAL A 2 6.24 5.78 -0.62
C VAL A 2 5.94 6.62 0.62
N ALA A 3 6.20 6.07 1.80
CA ALA A 3 6.19 6.79 3.06
C ALA A 3 7.52 7.55 3.23
N LYS A 4 7.48 8.78 3.73
CA LYS A 4 8.65 9.60 4.04
C LYS A 4 8.65 9.94 5.53
N MET A 5 9.62 9.42 6.26
CA MET A 5 9.76 9.62 7.71
C MET A 5 11.22 9.96 8.02
N ASN A 6 11.48 11.10 8.66
CA ASN A 6 12.83 11.56 9.00
C ASN A 6 13.81 11.49 7.81
N ASN A 7 13.38 11.98 6.64
CA ASN A 7 14.10 11.92 5.35
C ASN A 7 14.42 10.51 4.81
N LYS A 8 13.88 9.46 5.42
CA LYS A 8 13.97 8.09 4.90
C LYS A 8 12.70 7.73 4.13
N LEU A 9 12.87 6.96 3.07
CA LEU A 9 11.79 6.54 2.17
C LEU A 9 11.50 5.05 2.42
N TYR A 10 10.24 4.70 2.60
CA TYR A 10 9.81 3.34 2.89
C TYR A 10 8.59 2.93 2.07
N SER A 11 8.45 1.64 1.80
CA SER A 11 7.23 1.09 1.23
C SER A 11 6.03 1.42 2.11
N ILE A 12 4.96 1.86 1.46
CA ILE A 12 3.65 2.05 2.09
C ILE A 12 2.91 0.73 2.28
N TYR A 13 3.41 -0.38 1.71
CA TYR A 13 2.73 -1.68 1.68
C TYR A 13 3.34 -2.73 2.61
N ASP A 14 4.60 -2.61 2.98
CA ASP A 14 5.26 -3.58 3.87
C ASP A 14 6.06 -2.92 5.00
N ALA A 15 6.22 -1.58 4.96
CA ALA A 15 7.00 -0.77 5.90
C ALA A 15 8.50 -1.12 6.06
N GLU A 16 8.94 -2.30 5.63
CA GLU A 16 10.32 -2.80 5.74
C GLU A 16 11.18 -2.38 4.56
N THR A 17 10.61 -2.34 3.36
CA THR A 17 11.35 -2.03 2.14
C THR A 17 11.69 -0.54 2.12
N ALA A 18 12.92 -0.21 2.50
CA ALA A 18 13.46 1.13 2.37
C ALA A 18 13.72 1.47 0.89
N TYR A 19 13.82 2.75 0.55
CA TYR A 19 14.29 3.21 -0.75
C TYR A 19 15.32 4.32 -0.54
N ALA A 20 16.30 4.40 -1.43
CA ALA A 20 17.24 5.51 -1.50
C ALA A 20 17.31 6.02 -2.94
N ILE A 21 17.48 7.34 -3.09
CA ILE A 21 17.69 7.95 -4.40
C ILE A 21 19.06 7.52 -4.92
N GLY A 22 19.11 7.06 -6.17
CA GLY A 22 20.33 6.56 -6.81
C GLY A 22 20.65 5.09 -6.54
N GLU A 23 19.85 4.39 -5.72
CA GLU A 23 20.07 2.97 -5.42
C GLU A 23 19.17 2.08 -6.28
N ILE A 24 19.78 1.13 -6.99
CA ILE A 24 19.05 0.12 -7.75
C ILE A 24 18.48 -0.92 -6.78
N LYS A 25 17.21 -1.27 -6.97
CA LYS A 25 16.57 -2.37 -6.26
C LYS A 25 16.09 -3.45 -7.22
N TYR A 26 16.23 -4.69 -6.78
CA TYR A 26 15.80 -5.86 -7.52
C TYR A 26 14.93 -6.77 -6.64
N GLN A 27 13.79 -7.15 -7.21
CA GLN A 27 12.96 -8.23 -6.69
C GLN A 27 12.22 -8.82 -7.88
N LYS A 28 12.32 -10.13 -8.09
CA LYS A 28 11.68 -10.78 -9.24
C LYS A 28 10.17 -10.47 -9.26
N ALA A 29 9.69 -9.90 -10.35
CA ALA A 29 8.27 -9.70 -10.59
C ALA A 29 7.63 -11.07 -10.90
N LEU A 30 6.64 -11.45 -10.11
CA LEU A 30 5.91 -12.72 -10.24
C LEU A 30 4.41 -12.44 -10.41
N PRO A 31 3.69 -13.33 -11.11
CA PRO A 31 2.23 -13.30 -11.16
C PRO A 31 1.59 -13.24 -9.76
N GLU A 32 0.31 -12.84 -9.70
CA GLU A 32 -0.46 -12.80 -8.45
C GLU A 32 0.10 -11.89 -7.35
N LYS A 33 0.91 -10.88 -7.71
CA LYS A 33 1.48 -9.90 -6.77
C LYS A 33 2.44 -10.51 -5.73
N LYS A 34 3.11 -11.60 -6.08
CA LYS A 34 4.07 -12.32 -5.20
C LYS A 34 5.50 -11.76 -5.23
N GLY A 35 5.69 -10.55 -5.77
CA GLY A 35 6.99 -9.89 -5.82
C GLY A 35 7.00 -8.72 -6.80
N GLY A 36 8.19 -8.14 -6.96
CA GLY A 36 8.43 -6.98 -7.80
C GLY A 36 7.93 -5.67 -7.20
N TYR A 37 8.27 -4.59 -7.87
CA TYR A 37 7.96 -3.23 -7.42
C TYR A 37 6.79 -2.65 -8.20
N PHE A 38 5.77 -2.23 -7.47
CA PHE A 38 4.56 -1.66 -8.04
C PHE A 38 4.72 -0.15 -8.25
N VAL A 39 4.50 0.28 -9.49
CA VAL A 39 4.57 1.67 -9.93
C VAL A 39 3.32 2.06 -10.70
N TYR A 40 3.11 3.37 -10.84
CA TYR A 40 2.06 3.96 -11.66
C TYR A 40 2.68 4.68 -12.85
N LYS A 41 1.95 4.81 -13.96
CA LYS A 41 2.48 5.41 -15.19
C LYS A 41 2.77 6.90 -15.03
N ASN A 42 2.02 7.58 -14.16
CA ASN A 42 2.17 9.01 -13.92
C ASN A 42 1.90 9.39 -12.44
N PRO A 43 2.37 10.56 -11.98
CA PRO A 43 2.15 11.02 -10.62
C PRO A 43 0.67 11.18 -10.24
N LYS A 44 -0.19 11.53 -11.20
CA LYS A 44 -1.63 11.71 -10.96
C LYS A 44 -2.30 10.40 -10.55
N GLU A 45 -2.00 9.31 -11.26
CA GLU A 45 -2.46 7.96 -10.88
C GLU A 45 -1.94 7.53 -9.52
N ALA A 46 -0.68 7.83 -9.21
CA ALA A 46 -0.11 7.51 -7.91
C ALA A 46 -0.83 8.25 -6.77
N LEU A 47 -1.27 9.50 -7.02
CA LEU A 47 -1.93 10.35 -6.03
C LEU A 47 -3.32 9.84 -5.63
N PHE A 48 -4.09 9.36 -6.60
CA PHE A 48 -5.44 8.83 -6.42
C PHE A 48 -5.46 7.31 -6.23
N ALA A 49 -4.30 6.71 -5.96
CA ALA A 49 -4.19 5.30 -5.67
C ALA A 49 -4.97 4.96 -4.40
N SER A 50 -5.97 4.08 -4.50
CA SER A 50 -6.53 3.42 -3.33
C SER A 50 -5.48 2.47 -2.75
N ILE A 51 -4.99 2.80 -1.56
CA ILE A 51 -4.04 2.00 -0.80
C ILE A 51 -4.88 1.24 0.24
N VAL A 52 -4.89 -0.07 0.14
CA VAL A 52 -5.62 -0.92 1.09
C VAL A 52 -4.86 -0.89 2.43
N ASP A 53 -5.59 -0.63 3.51
CA ASP A 53 -5.03 -0.62 4.86
C ASP A 53 -4.60 -2.03 5.27
N HIS A 54 -3.32 -2.18 5.62
CA HIS A 54 -2.73 -3.46 6.05
C HIS A 54 -2.04 -3.27 7.41
N VAL A 55 -2.18 -4.29 8.27
CA VAL A 55 -1.55 -4.30 9.59
C VAL A 55 -0.03 -4.41 9.39
N GLY A 56 0.75 -3.54 10.05
CA GLY A 56 2.20 -3.44 9.87
C GLY A 56 2.64 -2.35 8.88
N GLY A 57 1.68 -1.67 8.25
CA GLY A 57 1.95 -0.67 7.23
C GLY A 57 2.20 0.76 7.69
N ASN A 58 2.89 1.50 6.82
CA ASN A 58 3.02 2.95 6.94
C ASN A 58 1.81 3.69 6.34
N PHE A 59 0.59 3.23 6.62
CA PHE A 59 -0.63 3.81 6.04
C PHE A 59 -0.86 5.26 6.50
N THR A 60 -0.57 5.55 7.77
CA THR A 60 -0.72 6.89 8.37
C THR A 60 0.50 7.79 8.20
N ALA A 61 1.61 7.26 7.69
CA ALA A 61 2.84 8.03 7.53
C ALA A 61 2.69 9.08 6.41
N PRO A 62 3.38 10.23 6.53
CA PRO A 62 3.47 11.20 5.44
C PRO A 62 3.96 10.52 4.17
N ARG A 63 3.34 10.85 3.03
CA ARG A 63 3.63 10.20 1.76
C ARG A 63 4.43 11.11 0.85
N THR A 64 5.11 10.53 -0.12
CA THR A 64 5.72 11.25 -1.24
C THR A 64 5.66 10.43 -2.53
N VAL A 65 5.79 11.11 -3.67
CA VAL A 65 5.88 10.46 -4.98
C VAL A 65 7.35 10.38 -5.38
N LEU A 66 7.85 9.15 -5.53
CA LEU A 66 9.16 8.92 -6.14
C LEU A 66 9.01 8.80 -7.66
N LYS A 67 9.90 9.49 -8.37
CA LYS A 67 10.17 9.24 -9.78
C LYS A 67 11.17 8.10 -9.87
N CYS A 68 10.84 7.06 -10.63
CA CYS A 68 11.68 5.89 -10.79
C CYS A 68 11.92 5.58 -12.28
N ILE A 69 13.12 5.10 -12.60
CA ILE A 69 13.38 4.35 -13.83
C ILE A 69 13.10 2.88 -13.51
N CYS A 70 12.34 2.20 -14.37
CA CYS A 70 11.94 0.81 -14.15
C CYS A 70 12.26 -0.02 -15.39
N TRP A 71 12.71 -1.27 -15.23
CA TRP A 71 13.03 -2.14 -16.34
C TRP A 71 12.82 -3.63 -16.02
N GLY A 72 12.97 -4.47 -17.06
CA GLY A 72 12.56 -5.87 -17.08
C GLY A 72 11.16 -6.03 -17.71
N THR A 73 10.69 -7.27 -17.81
CA THR A 73 9.36 -7.58 -18.35
C THR A 73 8.27 -7.05 -17.41
N PRO A 74 7.43 -6.10 -17.83
CA PRO A 74 6.37 -5.57 -16.99
C PRO A 74 5.24 -6.58 -16.81
N LEU A 75 4.70 -6.66 -15.60
CA LEU A 75 3.41 -7.31 -15.33
C LEU A 75 2.35 -6.24 -15.05
N GLU A 76 1.23 -6.29 -15.75
CA GLU A 76 0.15 -5.30 -15.60
C GLU A 76 -0.93 -5.77 -14.61
N TYR A 77 -1.37 -4.85 -13.75
CA TYR A 77 -2.42 -5.07 -12.76
C TYR A 77 -3.38 -3.87 -12.75
N GLY A 78 -4.25 -3.79 -13.75
CA GLY A 78 -5.15 -2.65 -13.95
C GLY A 78 -4.35 -1.38 -14.22
N ARG A 79 -4.38 -0.42 -13.29
CA ARG A 79 -3.61 0.84 -13.39
C ARG A 79 -2.19 0.75 -12.84
N LYS A 80 -1.81 -0.38 -12.22
CA LYS A 80 -0.48 -0.59 -11.65
C LYS A 80 0.37 -1.39 -12.62
N LEU A 81 1.64 -1.03 -12.73
CA LEU A 81 2.66 -1.84 -13.38
C LEU A 81 3.56 -2.44 -12.31
N CYS A 82 4.04 -3.66 -12.53
CA CYS A 82 5.01 -4.30 -11.66
C CYS A 82 6.28 -4.59 -12.46
N PHE A 83 7.43 -4.17 -11.93
CA PHE A 83 8.74 -4.36 -12.55
C PHE A 83 9.68 -5.11 -11.61
N SER A 84 10.64 -5.82 -12.19
CA SER A 84 11.65 -6.53 -11.39
C SER A 84 12.75 -5.61 -10.87
N PHE A 85 13.03 -4.53 -11.61
CA PHE A 85 14.06 -3.57 -11.27
C PHE A 85 13.48 -2.16 -11.18
N ILE A 86 13.91 -1.42 -10.17
CA ILE A 86 13.64 0.01 -10.05
C ILE A 86 14.91 0.76 -9.64
N LEU A 87 14.97 2.02 -10.06
CA LEU A 87 15.94 3.01 -9.63
C LEU A 87 15.19 4.30 -9.29
N PRO A 88 15.01 4.62 -7.99
CA PRO A 88 14.51 5.93 -7.59
C PRO A 88 15.50 7.01 -8.02
N VAL A 89 15.04 7.97 -8.83
CA VAL A 89 15.90 9.04 -9.37
C VAL A 89 15.57 10.41 -8.79
N ASN A 90 14.36 10.61 -8.28
CA ASN A 90 13.98 11.87 -7.64
C ASN A 90 12.82 11.70 -6.66
N ASP A 91 12.79 12.55 -5.64
CA ASP A 91 11.64 12.73 -4.75
C ASP A 91 10.86 13.97 -5.21
N LEU A 92 9.66 13.75 -5.75
CA LEU A 92 8.81 14.82 -6.28
C LEU A 92 7.99 15.53 -5.20
N GLY A 93 8.02 15.04 -3.96
CA GLY A 93 7.10 15.49 -2.93
C GLY A 93 5.66 15.02 -3.19
N LEU A 94 4.75 15.51 -2.35
CA LEU A 94 3.32 15.56 -2.69
C LEU A 94 3.03 16.93 -3.33
N PRO A 95 2.13 17.00 -4.32
CA PRO A 95 1.71 18.28 -4.88
C PRO A 95 1.10 19.18 -3.79
N MET A 96 1.41 20.48 -3.84
CA MET A 96 0.84 21.47 -2.91
C MET A 96 -0.69 21.36 -2.91
N GLY A 97 -1.28 21.34 -1.71
CA GLY A 97 -2.73 21.23 -1.54
C GLY A 97 -3.26 19.80 -1.41
N TYR A 98 -2.40 18.77 -1.50
CA TYR A 98 -2.78 17.42 -1.07
C TYR A 98 -3.05 17.43 0.44
N ARG A 99 -4.31 17.61 0.81
CA ARG A 99 -4.79 17.34 2.15
C ARG A 99 -5.10 15.85 2.20
N SER A 100 -4.23 15.05 2.79
CA SER A 100 -4.70 13.81 3.42
C SER A 100 -5.73 14.26 4.44
N ASN A 101 -7.02 14.22 4.11
CA ASN A 101 -8.07 14.74 4.99
C ASN A 101 -8.07 13.85 6.25
N PRO A 102 -7.42 14.28 7.35
CA PRO A 102 -7.08 13.35 8.42
C PRO A 102 -8.34 12.83 9.10
N ARG A 103 -9.40 13.63 9.10
CA ARG A 103 -10.71 13.29 9.64
C ARG A 103 -11.40 12.20 8.84
N GLU A 104 -11.47 12.33 7.51
CA GLU A 104 -12.05 11.30 6.64
C GLU A 104 -11.23 10.01 6.73
N CYS A 105 -9.90 10.11 6.72
CA CYS A 105 -9.03 8.94 6.85
C CYS A 105 -9.22 8.24 8.22
N ILE A 106 -9.31 9.00 9.32
CA ILE A 106 -9.60 8.45 10.65
C ILE A 106 -11.00 7.85 10.72
N GLN A 107 -11.99 8.44 10.05
CA GLN A 107 -13.36 7.96 10.03
C GLN A 107 -13.46 6.64 9.25
N GLU A 108 -12.86 6.57 8.06
CA GLU A 108 -12.75 5.33 7.27
C GLU A 108 -12.04 4.23 8.07
N ILE A 109 -10.95 4.56 8.79
CA ILE A 109 -10.25 3.62 9.68
C ILE A 109 -11.18 3.10 10.79
N ARG A 110 -11.98 3.97 11.43
CA ARG A 110 -12.93 3.58 12.48
C ARG A 110 -14.04 2.68 11.94
N GLU A 111 -14.57 3.00 10.77
CA GLU A 111 -15.62 2.20 10.12
C GLU A 111 -15.10 0.83 9.69
N ALA A 112 -13.90 0.76 9.11
CA ALA A 112 -13.27 -0.50 8.74
C ALA A 112 -12.98 -1.39 9.96
N LYS A 113 -12.52 -0.80 11.08
CA LYS A 113 -12.34 -1.54 12.34
C LYS A 113 -13.65 -2.10 12.86
N ARG A 114 -14.73 -1.31 12.83
CA ARG A 114 -16.06 -1.74 13.29
C ARG A 114 -16.57 -2.93 12.46
N LYS A 115 -16.55 -2.82 11.13
CA LYS A 115 -16.95 -3.92 10.23
C LYS A 115 -16.19 -5.23 10.47
N ARG A 116 -14.89 -5.15 10.75
CA ARG A 116 -14.07 -6.34 11.08
C ARG A 116 -14.48 -6.97 12.41
N GLN A 117 -14.85 -6.14 13.38
CA GLN A 117 -15.27 -6.60 14.70
C GLN A 117 -16.66 -7.24 14.64
N ASP A 118 -17.59 -6.64 13.88
CA ASP A 118 -18.93 -7.18 13.65
C ASP A 118 -18.86 -8.55 12.96
N LYS A 119 -18.07 -8.66 11.89
CA LYS A 119 -17.85 -9.94 11.20
C LYS A 119 -17.27 -11.02 12.13
N LYS A 120 -16.29 -10.69 12.97
CA LYS A 120 -15.74 -11.64 13.96
C LYS A 120 -16.78 -12.11 14.97
N MET A 121 -17.71 -11.24 15.34
CA MET A 121 -18.80 -11.60 16.25
C MET A 121 -19.80 -12.52 15.55
N GLU A 122 -20.21 -12.20 14.32
CA GLU A 122 -21.07 -13.07 13.49
C GLU A 122 -20.46 -14.47 13.32
N ASP A 123 -19.20 -14.55 12.87
CA ASP A 123 -18.49 -15.82 12.68
C ASP A 123 -18.47 -16.65 13.99
N LYS A 124 -18.34 -15.99 15.15
CA LYS A 124 -18.34 -16.63 16.47
C LYS A 124 -19.74 -17.12 16.89
N TYR A 125 -20.78 -16.33 16.59
CA TYR A 125 -22.16 -16.73 16.86
C TYR A 125 -22.56 -17.94 16.02
N ASP A 126 -22.24 -17.94 14.74
CA ASP A 126 -22.51 -19.06 13.83
C ASP A 126 -21.81 -20.34 14.28
N LEU A 127 -20.54 -20.23 14.69
CA LEU A 127 -19.78 -21.37 15.21
C LEU A 127 -20.42 -21.96 16.47
N ASN A 128 -20.95 -21.12 17.36
CA ASN A 128 -21.60 -21.56 18.59
C ASN A 128 -22.97 -22.22 18.31
N LEU A 129 -23.75 -21.68 17.38
CA LEU A 129 -25.02 -22.28 16.92
C LEU A 129 -24.80 -23.69 16.34
N LEU A 130 -23.78 -23.87 15.50
CA LEU A 130 -23.40 -25.18 14.95
C LEU A 130 -22.95 -26.16 16.05
N ARG A 131 -22.31 -25.69 17.13
CA ARG A 131 -21.92 -26.54 18.26
C ARG A 131 -23.11 -26.98 19.11
N MET A 132 -24.10 -26.11 19.28
CA MET A 132 -25.30 -26.41 20.09
C MET A 132 -26.25 -27.39 19.37
N ASN A 133 -26.30 -27.36 18.04
CA ASN A 133 -27.16 -28.29 17.26
C ASN A 133 -26.56 -29.69 17.04
N ASN A 134 -25.28 -29.89 17.39
CA ASN A 134 -24.57 -31.16 17.24
C ASN A 134 -24.34 -31.88 18.59
N GLN A 135 -25.05 -31.47 19.65
CA GLN A 135 -25.17 -32.14 20.95
C GLN A 135 -26.58 -32.68 21.12
#